data_AF-E7C1C7-F1
#
_entry.id   AF-E7C1C7-F1
#
_cell.length_a   1.000
_cell.length_b   1.000
_cell.length_c   1.000
_cell.angle_alpha   90.00
_cell.angle_beta   90.00
_cell.angle_gamma   90.00
#
_symmetry.space_group_name_H-M   'P 1'
#
loop_
_entity.id
_entity.type
_entity.pdbx_description
1 polymer ?
#
loop_
_entity_poly.entity_id
_entity_poly.type
_entity_poly.pdbx_seq_one_letter_code
_entity_poly.pdbx_strand_id
1 'polypeptide(L)'
;MLSTDCRSCENELKKSLYEDKYFETYVKNKGWVKSFIQTTSKQKTTYLITLRKPIFKIKNNIYYDQNFNQFFMPHKFNLPTLHIKKDDLKDEIIDQAQLIKKELINLKSLNYSNLSGWQIITDKAIVKLGKVDIGERVKLLNKITNNLRQNNSNVINLDLRYQQGYVLKI
;
A
#
# COMPACT_ATOMS: atom_id res chain seq x y z
N MET A 1 11.93 -7.04 7.76
CA MET A 1 11.06 -8.21 7.50
C MET A 1 9.65 -7.86 7.95
N LEU A 2 8.68 -7.79 7.02
CA LEU A 2 7.26 -7.71 7.39
C LEU A 2 6.86 -9.13 7.79
N SER A 3 6.68 -9.41 9.09
CA SER A 3 6.07 -10.68 9.49
C SER A 3 4.66 -10.70 8.90
N THR A 4 4.42 -11.67 8.03
CA THR A 4 3.13 -11.93 7.38
C THR A 4 2.17 -12.68 8.31
N ASP A 5 2.39 -12.61 9.61
CA ASP A 5 1.64 -13.38 10.59
C ASP A 5 0.39 -12.60 10.99
N CYS A 6 -0.67 -12.79 10.20
CA CYS A 6 -2.00 -12.33 10.54
C CYS A 6 -2.61 -13.25 11.60
N ARG A 7 -2.29 -13.03 12.88
CA ARG A 7 -2.84 -13.83 14.00
C ARG A 7 -4.37 -13.88 14.00
N SER A 8 -5.03 -12.78 13.62
CA SER A 8 -6.49 -12.74 13.46
C SER A 8 -6.98 -13.69 12.36
N CYS A 9 -6.28 -13.76 11.23
CA CYS A 9 -6.60 -14.66 10.13
C CYS A 9 -6.40 -16.12 10.57
N GLU A 10 -5.30 -16.42 11.25
CA GLU A 10 -5.02 -17.76 11.77
C GLU A 10 -6.10 -18.23 12.75
N ASN A 11 -6.48 -17.39 13.70
CA ASN A 11 -7.54 -17.70 14.67
C ASN A 11 -8.89 -17.94 13.98
N GLU A 12 -9.23 -17.11 12.99
CA GLU A 12 -10.46 -17.25 12.20
C GLU A 12 -10.48 -18.57 11.42
N LEU A 13 -9.36 -18.94 10.78
CA LEU A 13 -9.22 -20.20 10.04
C LEU A 13 -9.28 -21.41 10.96
N LYS A 14 -8.58 -21.37 12.10
CA LYS A 14 -8.60 -22.46 13.09
C LYS A 14 -10.02 -22.71 13.59
N LYS A 15 -10.78 -21.65 13.89
CA LYS A 15 -12.18 -21.78 14.32
C LYS A 15 -13.05 -22.45 13.24
N SER A 16 -12.99 -21.95 12.01
CA SER A 16 -13.76 -22.50 10.89
C SER A 16 -13.39 -23.95 10.57
N LEU A 17 -12.13 -24.35 10.70
CA LEU A 17 -11.69 -25.73 10.42
C LEU A 17 -12.42 -26.77 11.28
N TYR A 18 -12.84 -26.41 12.50
CA TYR A 18 -13.56 -27.31 13.40
C TYR A 18 -15.09 -27.20 13.27
N GLU A 19 -15.60 -26.08 12.75
CA GLU A 19 -17.04 -25.77 12.71
C GLU A 19 -17.66 -25.99 11.31
N ASP A 20 -16.91 -25.80 10.23
CA ASP A 20 -17.42 -25.79 8.86
C ASP A 20 -17.11 -27.10 8.10
N LYS A 21 -18.17 -27.78 7.65
CA LYS A 21 -18.08 -28.95 6.76
C LYS A 21 -17.42 -28.63 5.39
N TYR A 22 -17.32 -27.34 5.04
CA TYR A 22 -16.81 -26.85 3.75
C TYR A 22 -15.65 -25.85 3.92
N PHE A 23 -14.63 -26.22 4.70
CA PHE A 23 -13.47 -25.37 4.99
C PHE A 23 -12.82 -24.78 3.72
N GLU A 24 -12.62 -25.57 2.66
CA GLU A 24 -12.03 -25.07 1.41
C GLU A 24 -12.83 -23.89 0.82
N THR A 25 -14.15 -24.04 0.70
CA THR A 25 -15.03 -22.98 0.20
C THR A 25 -14.98 -21.75 1.08
N TYR A 26 -14.99 -21.96 2.40
CA TYR A 26 -14.85 -20.87 3.37
C TYR A 26 -13.57 -20.07 3.16
N VAL A 27 -12.42 -20.76 3.07
CA VAL A 27 -11.11 -20.10 2.91
C VAL A 27 -11.01 -19.39 1.56
N LYS A 28 -11.43 -20.03 0.47
CA LYS A 28 -11.36 -19.43 -0.88
C LYS A 28 -12.22 -18.17 -1.02
N ASN A 29 -13.29 -18.04 -0.24
CA ASN A 29 -14.16 -16.86 -0.23
C ASN A 29 -13.60 -15.68 0.59
N LYS A 30 -12.48 -15.85 1.29
CA LYS A 30 -11.83 -14.76 2.02
C LYS A 30 -11.02 -13.89 1.07
N GLY A 31 -11.38 -12.61 0.97
CA GLY A 31 -10.69 -11.66 0.07
C GLY A 31 -9.18 -11.51 0.33
N TRP A 32 -8.72 -11.76 1.55
CA TRP A 32 -7.30 -11.74 1.93
C TRP A 32 -6.53 -13.02 1.61
N VAL A 33 -7.18 -14.07 1.10
CA VAL A 33 -6.51 -15.29 0.64
C VAL A 33 -6.07 -15.12 -0.82
N LYS A 34 -4.79 -15.39 -1.06
CA LYS A 34 -4.18 -15.42 -2.39
C LYS A 34 -4.26 -16.81 -3.02
N SER A 35 -3.98 -17.85 -2.23
CA SER A 35 -4.03 -19.23 -2.69
C SER A 35 -4.35 -20.18 -1.54
N PHE A 36 -4.97 -21.31 -1.89
CA PHE A 36 -5.27 -22.41 -0.99
C PHE A 36 -4.84 -23.71 -1.67
N ILE A 37 -4.02 -24.51 -0.98
CA ILE A 37 -3.60 -25.83 -1.43
C ILE A 37 -3.89 -26.81 -0.31
N GLN A 38 -4.58 -27.91 -0.64
CA GLN A 38 -4.85 -29.01 0.27
C GLN A 38 -4.10 -30.25 -0.19
N THR A 39 -3.37 -30.87 0.73
CA THR A 39 -2.70 -32.15 0.51
C THR A 39 -3.16 -33.15 1.55
N THR A 40 -3.67 -34.29 1.11
CA THR A 40 -4.13 -35.36 2.00
C THR A 40 -3.19 -36.56 1.88
N SER A 41 -2.68 -37.03 3.01
CA SER A 41 -2.01 -38.33 3.14
C SER A 41 -2.88 -39.29 3.95
N LYS A 42 -2.46 -40.56 4.08
CA LYS A 42 -3.18 -41.57 4.88
C LYS A 42 -3.37 -41.17 6.36
N GLN A 43 -2.51 -40.29 6.89
CA GLN A 43 -2.45 -39.96 8.32
C GLN A 43 -2.91 -38.53 8.63
N LYS A 44 -2.86 -37.62 7.66
CA LYS A 44 -3.16 -36.20 7.88
C LYS A 44 -3.59 -35.49 6.61
N THR A 45 -4.45 -34.49 6.78
CA THR A 45 -4.69 -33.44 5.79
C THR A 45 -3.91 -32.20 6.19
N THR A 46 -3.21 -31.59 5.23
CA THR A 46 -2.41 -30.37 5.42
C THR A 46 -2.96 -29.29 4.50
N TYR A 47 -3.09 -28.07 5.03
CA TYR A 47 -3.55 -26.90 4.30
C TYR A 47 -2.44 -25.87 4.22
N LEU A 48 -2.10 -25.44 3.01
CA LEU A 48 -1.19 -24.31 2.76
C LEU A 48 -2.01 -23.13 2.23
N ILE A 49 -2.06 -22.06 3.02
CA ILE A 49 -2.82 -20.85 2.73
C ILE A 49 -1.85 -19.70 2.58
N THR A 50 -1.81 -19.10 1.39
CA THR A 50 -1.00 -17.91 1.13
C THR A 50 -1.89 -16.67 1.27
N LEU A 51 -1.45 -15.70 2.06
CA LEU A 51 -2.16 -14.43 2.23
C LEU A 51 -1.81 -13.45 1.09
N ARG A 52 -2.77 -12.60 0.71
CA ARG A 52 -2.47 -11.44 -0.14
C ARG A 52 -1.55 -10.49 0.60
N LYS A 53 -0.59 -9.91 -0.13
CA LYS A 53 0.36 -8.95 0.42
C LYS A 53 -0.14 -7.53 0.16
N PRO A 54 -0.55 -6.78 1.20
CA PRO A 54 -1.01 -5.41 1.01
C PRO A 54 0.17 -4.49 0.69
N ILE A 55 -0.03 -3.57 -0.24
CA ILE A 55 0.97 -2.57 -0.64
C ILE A 55 0.56 -1.15 -0.28
N PHE A 56 -0.72 -0.82 -0.31
CA PHE A 56 -1.25 0.47 0.10
C PHE A 56 -2.52 0.28 0.89
N LYS A 57 -2.75 1.16 1.87
CA LYS A 57 -4.01 1.25 2.58
C LYS A 57 -4.97 2.14 1.79
N ILE A 58 -6.26 1.80 1.79
CA ILE A 58 -7.31 2.66 1.23
C ILE A 58 -8.05 3.34 2.39
N LYS A 59 -8.82 2.55 3.14
CA LYS A 59 -9.55 2.93 4.36
C LYS A 59 -10.04 1.69 5.08
N ASN A 60 -10.31 1.76 6.38
CA ASN A 60 -11.03 0.71 7.14
C ASN A 60 -10.56 -0.74 6.85
N ASN A 61 -9.25 -0.99 6.94
CA ASN A 61 -8.64 -2.30 6.65
C ASN A 61 -8.84 -2.84 5.22
N ILE A 62 -9.19 -1.97 4.28
CA ILE A 62 -9.15 -2.26 2.85
C ILE A 62 -7.80 -1.82 2.31
N TYR A 63 -7.19 -2.70 1.52
CA TYR A 63 -5.86 -2.53 0.96
C TYR A 63 -5.86 -2.83 -0.53
N TYR A 64 -4.85 -2.29 -1.23
CA TYR A 64 -4.46 -2.75 -2.55
C TYR A 64 -3.40 -3.84 -2.43
N ASP A 65 -3.47 -4.89 -3.25
CA ASP A 65 -2.38 -5.84 -3.45
C ASP A 65 -1.43 -5.41 -4.58
N GLN A 66 -0.42 -6.23 -4.89
CA GLN A 66 0.58 -5.94 -5.93
C GLN A 66 -0.02 -5.68 -7.31
N ASN A 67 -1.20 -6.23 -7.58
CA ASN A 67 -1.93 -6.07 -8.84
C ASN A 67 -3.01 -4.97 -8.72
N PHE A 68 -2.97 -4.16 -7.65
CA PHE A 68 -3.95 -3.12 -7.35
C PHE A 68 -5.39 -3.63 -7.23
N ASN A 69 -5.58 -4.91 -6.88
CA ASN A 69 -6.88 -5.42 -6.49
C ASN A 69 -7.18 -5.00 -5.05
N GLN A 70 -8.42 -4.58 -4.81
CA GLN A 70 -8.88 -4.23 -3.48
C GLN A 70 -9.26 -5.49 -2.70
N PHE A 71 -8.83 -5.56 -1.45
CA PHE A 71 -9.24 -6.63 -0.55
C PHE A 71 -9.29 -6.14 0.90
N PHE A 72 -10.17 -6.74 1.69
CA PHE A 72 -10.21 -6.54 3.14
C PHE A 72 -9.23 -7.48 3.83
N MET A 73 -8.49 -6.98 4.83
CA MET A 73 -7.68 -7.81 5.72
C MET A 73 -8.06 -7.59 7.19
N PRO A 74 -8.31 -8.67 7.98
CA PRO A 74 -8.57 -8.53 9.42
C PRO A 74 -7.45 -7.81 10.17
N HIS A 75 -6.20 -8.02 9.77
CA HIS A 75 -5.04 -7.38 10.38
C HIS A 75 -4.81 -5.94 9.89
N LYS A 76 -4.43 -5.08 10.83
CA LYS A 76 -4.09 -3.67 10.58
C LYS A 76 -2.61 -3.53 10.23
N PHE A 77 -2.32 -3.14 9.00
CA PHE A 77 -0.96 -2.82 8.55
C PHE A 77 -0.68 -1.33 8.63
N ASN A 78 0.52 -0.97 9.07
CA ASN A 78 1.05 0.39 8.94
C ASN A 78 1.63 0.58 7.53
N LEU A 79 0.79 1.00 6.60
CA LEU A 79 1.14 1.24 5.20
C LEU A 79 0.74 2.65 4.78
N PRO A 80 1.44 3.25 3.81
CA PRO A 80 0.99 4.50 3.20
C PRO A 80 -0.42 4.36 2.64
N THR A 81 -1.19 5.43 2.76
CA THR A 81 -2.53 5.47 2.19
C THR A 81 -2.45 5.86 0.71
N LEU A 82 -3.25 5.22 -0.15
CA LEU A 82 -3.38 5.57 -1.55
C LEU A 82 -4.83 5.95 -1.85
N HIS A 83 -5.03 7.16 -2.36
CA HIS A 83 -6.30 7.64 -2.86
C HIS A 83 -6.22 7.90 -4.36
N ILE A 84 -7.02 7.17 -5.12
CA ILE A 84 -7.11 7.25 -6.57
C ILE A 84 -8.52 6.83 -7.00
N LYS A 85 -9.09 7.52 -7.99
CA LYS A 85 -10.38 7.11 -8.58
C LYS A 85 -10.19 5.82 -9.38
N LYS A 86 -11.21 4.97 -9.43
CA LYS A 86 -11.14 3.71 -10.17
C LYS A 86 -10.77 3.92 -11.64
N ASP A 87 -11.34 4.96 -12.26
CA ASP A 87 -11.10 5.27 -13.68
C ASP A 87 -9.69 5.81 -13.96
N ASP A 88 -8.98 6.22 -12.90
CA ASP A 88 -7.60 6.72 -12.98
C ASP A 88 -6.55 5.60 -12.76
N LEU A 89 -6.96 4.38 -12.37
CA LEU A 89 -6.07 3.23 -12.18
C LEU A 89 -5.63 2.61 -13.52
N LYS A 90 -4.74 3.31 -14.22
CA LYS A 90 -4.06 2.83 -15.43
C LYS A 90 -2.68 2.26 -15.08
N ASP A 91 -2.14 1.39 -15.91
CA ASP A 91 -0.83 0.73 -15.70
C ASP A 91 0.28 1.76 -15.41
N GLU A 92 0.36 2.83 -16.18
CA GLU A 92 1.33 3.92 -15.96
C GLU A 92 1.22 4.53 -14.55
N ILE A 93 -0.01 4.73 -14.06
CA ILE A 93 -0.27 5.33 -12.75
C ILE A 93 0.03 4.33 -11.63
N ILE A 94 -0.22 3.04 -11.86
CA ILE A 94 0.17 1.95 -10.98
C ILE A 94 1.70 1.90 -10.83
N ASP A 95 2.43 1.95 -11.95
CA ASP A 95 3.89 1.95 -11.97
C ASP A 95 4.47 3.17 -11.24
N GLN A 96 3.90 4.34 -11.48
CA GLN A 96 4.28 5.57 -10.78
C GLN A 96 4.04 5.47 -9.27
N ALA A 97 2.90 4.93 -8.82
CA ALA A 97 2.62 4.74 -7.40
C ALA A 97 3.62 3.78 -6.75
N GLN A 98 3.93 2.67 -7.41
CA GLN A 98 4.92 1.70 -6.93
C GLN A 98 6.32 2.31 -6.85
N LEU A 99 6.73 3.08 -7.87
CA LEU A 99 8.00 3.82 -7.86
C LEU A 99 8.07 4.79 -6.68
N ILE A 100 7.05 5.63 -6.49
CA ILE A 100 6.99 6.60 -5.39
C ILE A 100 7.14 5.89 -4.03
N LYS A 101 6.42 4.78 -3.83
CA LYS A 101 6.51 4.01 -2.59
C LYS A 101 7.88 3.37 -2.39
N LYS A 102 8.50 2.85 -3.45
CA LYS A 102 9.83 2.22 -3.38
C LYS A 102 10.90 3.23 -2.96
N GLU A 103 10.84 4.44 -3.53
CA GLU A 103 11.88 5.45 -3.34
C GLU A 103 11.67 6.30 -2.07
N LEU A 104 10.42 6.47 -1.60
CA LEU A 104 10.11 7.26 -0.40
C LEU A 104 9.80 6.38 0.81
N ILE A 105 10.85 6.13 1.62
CA ILE A 105 10.77 5.34 2.86
C ILE A 105 9.72 5.90 3.85
N ASN A 106 9.43 7.21 3.77
CA ASN A 106 8.64 7.94 4.76
C ASN A 106 7.30 8.43 4.21
N LEU A 107 6.83 7.77 3.16
CA LEU A 107 5.54 8.03 2.56
C LEU A 107 4.42 7.75 3.58
N LYS A 108 3.59 8.76 3.86
CA LYS A 108 2.38 8.62 4.68
C LYS A 108 1.14 8.45 3.80
N SER A 109 1.05 9.26 2.75
CA SER A 109 -0.08 9.24 1.83
C SER A 109 0.33 9.61 0.41
N LEU A 110 -0.38 9.02 -0.53
CA LEU A 110 -0.28 9.29 -1.94
C LEU A 110 -1.69 9.54 -2.48
N ASN A 111 -1.88 10.64 -3.21
CA ASN A 111 -3.15 11.00 -3.82
C ASN A 111 -2.92 11.27 -5.30
N TYR A 112 -3.76 10.71 -6.17
CA TYR A 112 -3.74 11.00 -7.60
C TYR A 112 -5.04 11.66 -8.03
N SER A 113 -4.92 12.60 -8.95
CA SER A 113 -6.05 13.06 -9.76
C SER A 113 -5.62 13.23 -11.21
N ASN A 114 -6.50 12.90 -12.15
CA ASN A 114 -6.24 13.18 -13.56
C ASN A 114 -6.08 14.68 -13.86
N LEU A 115 -6.51 15.61 -12.99
CA LEU A 115 -6.29 17.04 -13.21
C LEU A 115 -4.87 17.46 -12.80
N SER A 116 -4.49 17.18 -11.56
CA SER A 116 -3.29 17.76 -10.93
C SER A 116 -2.11 16.79 -10.81
N GLY A 117 -2.31 15.50 -11.11
CA GLY A 117 -1.31 14.45 -10.93
C GLY A 117 -1.16 14.04 -9.47
N TRP A 118 0.07 13.68 -9.09
CA TRP A 118 0.39 13.18 -7.76
C TRP A 118 0.54 14.29 -6.73
N GLN A 119 -0.06 14.07 -5.57
CA GLN A 119 0.23 14.74 -4.33
C GLN A 119 0.75 13.74 -3.30
N ILE A 120 1.91 14.05 -2.73
CA ILE A 120 2.61 13.20 -1.77
C ILE A 120 2.56 13.85 -0.40
N ILE A 121 2.33 13.04 0.64
CA ILE A 121 2.48 13.46 2.03
C ILE A 121 3.52 12.56 2.68
N THR A 122 4.55 13.16 3.25
CA THR A 122 5.55 12.51 4.10
C THR A 122 5.40 13.02 5.54
N ASP A 123 6.32 12.63 6.43
CA ASP A 123 6.42 13.21 7.75
C ASP A 123 6.93 14.66 7.79
N LYS A 124 7.59 15.13 6.73
CA LYS A 124 8.19 16.47 6.65
C LYS A 124 7.68 17.35 5.53
N ALA A 125 6.91 16.81 4.58
CA ALA A 125 6.44 17.60 3.46
C ALA A 125 5.05 17.18 2.95
N ILE A 126 4.29 18.17 2.51
CA ILE A 126 3.10 18.00 1.66
C ILE A 126 3.47 18.56 0.29
N VAL A 127 3.42 17.73 -0.75
CA VAL A 127 4.09 18.00 -2.02
C VAL A 127 3.14 17.82 -3.17
N LYS A 128 3.02 18.85 -4.02
CA LYS A 128 2.43 18.73 -5.35
C LYS A 128 3.54 18.30 -6.31
N LEU A 129 3.50 17.04 -6.75
CA LEU A 129 4.53 16.47 -7.61
C LEU A 129 4.18 16.66 -9.10
N GLY A 130 2.90 16.58 -9.45
CA GLY A 130 2.44 16.64 -10.84
C GLY A 130 2.39 15.26 -11.51
N LYS A 131 2.40 15.24 -12.85
CA LYS A 131 2.20 14.04 -13.67
C LYS A 131 3.45 13.54 -14.39
N VAL A 132 4.42 14.43 -14.61
CA VAL A 132 5.59 14.18 -15.46
C VAL A 132 6.85 14.13 -14.61
N ASP A 133 7.93 13.55 -15.16
CA ASP A 133 9.25 13.45 -14.53
C ASP A 133 9.23 12.82 -13.13
N ILE A 134 8.30 11.88 -12.89
CA ILE A 134 8.03 11.33 -11.56
C ILE A 134 9.30 10.80 -10.90
N GLY A 135 10.13 10.05 -11.63
CA GLY A 135 11.39 9.51 -11.10
C GLY A 135 12.33 10.60 -10.56
N GLU A 136 12.60 11.64 -11.34
CA GLU A 136 13.50 12.72 -10.93
C GLU A 136 12.91 13.57 -9.81
N ARG A 137 11.60 13.85 -9.85
CA ARG A 137 10.92 14.63 -8.80
C ARG A 137 10.86 13.86 -7.48
N VAL A 138 10.70 12.54 -7.52
CA VAL A 138 10.75 11.69 -6.31
C VAL A 138 12.15 11.67 -5.71
N LYS A 139 13.21 11.55 -6.54
CA LYS A 139 14.60 11.63 -6.07
C LYS A 139 14.88 12.98 -5.40
N LEU A 140 14.44 14.07 -6.03
CA LEU A 140 14.56 15.42 -5.46
C LEU A 140 13.82 15.53 -4.12
N LEU A 141 12.57 15.04 -4.05
CA LEU A 141 11.80 15.04 -2.82
C LEU A 141 12.47 14.25 -1.70
N ASN A 142 13.07 13.09 -2.02
CA ASN A 142 13.80 12.29 -1.03
C ASN A 142 14.99 13.08 -0.46
N LYS A 143 15.76 13.77 -1.31
CA LYS A 143 16.86 14.66 -0.87
C LYS A 143 16.35 15.77 0.06
N ILE A 144 15.28 16.46 -0.32
CA ILE A 144 14.69 17.55 0.46
C ILE A 144 14.21 17.05 1.84
N THR A 145 13.43 15.96 1.85
CA THR A 145 12.87 15.42 3.11
C THR A 145 13.94 14.88 4.04
N ASN A 146 15.03 14.29 3.52
CA ASN A 146 16.17 13.88 4.33
C ASN A 146 16.89 15.08 4.97
N ASN A 147 17.08 16.17 4.22
CA ASN A 147 17.68 17.39 4.75
C ASN A 147 16.81 18.02 5.86
N LEU A 148 15.50 18.13 5.65
CA LEU A 148 14.56 18.65 6.66
C LEU A 148 14.57 17.84 7.96
N ARG A 149 14.83 16.53 7.87
CA ARG A 149 14.96 15.66 9.05
C ARG A 149 16.24 15.92 9.81
N GLN A 150 17.37 15.99 9.10
CA GLN A 150 18.67 16.28 9.70
C GLN A 150 18.64 17.63 10.44
N ASN A 151 17.91 18.60 9.90
CA ASN A 151 17.78 19.94 10.47
C ASN A 151 16.62 20.10 11.46
N ASN A 152 15.93 19.00 11.84
CA ASN A 152 14.75 19.02 12.72
C ASN A 152 13.69 20.05 12.32
N SER A 153 13.54 20.30 11.02
CA SER A 153 12.66 21.34 10.50
C SER A 153 11.19 20.96 10.61
N ASN A 154 10.32 21.97 10.61
CA ASN A 154 8.87 21.81 10.55
C ASN A 154 8.44 21.20 9.21
N VAL A 155 7.19 20.72 9.17
CA VAL A 155 6.57 20.25 7.93
C VAL A 155 6.39 21.43 6.98
N ILE A 156 6.74 21.25 5.71
CA ILE A 156 6.61 22.29 4.68
C ILE A 156 5.67 21.90 3.54
N ASN A 157 5.14 22.90 2.85
CA ASN A 157 4.39 22.72 1.61
C ASN A 157 5.32 22.98 0.41
N LEU A 158 5.39 22.03 -0.52
CA LEU A 158 6.24 22.09 -1.70
C LEU A 158 5.43 21.94 -2.98
N ASP A 159 5.80 22.69 -3.99
CA ASP A 159 5.33 22.52 -5.36
C ASP A 159 6.51 22.18 -6.27
N LEU A 160 6.65 20.89 -6.57
CA LEU A 160 7.69 20.35 -7.44
C LEU A 160 7.19 20.19 -8.88
N ARG A 161 6.06 20.82 -9.25
CA ARG A 161 5.54 20.78 -10.62
C ARG A 161 6.41 21.55 -11.61
N TYR A 162 7.20 22.50 -11.10
CA TYR A 162 8.07 23.39 -11.86
C TYR A 162 9.55 23.01 -11.64
N GLN A 163 10.38 23.21 -12.65
CA GLN A 163 11.78 22.77 -12.65
C GLN A 163 12.62 23.29 -11.47
N GLN A 164 12.35 24.51 -10.99
CA GLN A 164 13.09 25.09 -9.87
C GLN A 164 12.55 24.66 -8.49
N GLY A 165 11.34 24.09 -8.41
CA GLY A 165 10.67 23.71 -7.17
C GLY A 165 10.37 24.92 -6.26
N TYR A 166 9.09 25.20 -6.01
CA TYR A 166 8.71 26.33 -5.16
C TYR A 166 8.28 25.86 -3.77
N VAL A 167 8.74 26.56 -2.72
CA VAL A 167 8.17 26.41 -1.37
C VAL A 167 6.91 27.25 -1.31
N LEU A 168 5.78 26.62 -1.01
CA LEU A 168 4.52 27.33 -0.80
C LEU A 168 4.53 27.87 0.64
N LYS A 169 4.80 29.16 0.82
CA LYS A 169 4.52 29.85 2.08
C LYS A 169 3.01 30.03 2.18
N ILE A 170 2.41 29.50 3.24
CA ILE A 170 1.03 29.78 3.66
C ILE A 170 1.13 30.57 4.96
#